data_AF-A0A389MXI9-F1
#
_entry.id   AF-A0A389MXI9-F1
#
_cell.length_a   1.000
_cell.length_b   1.000
_cell.length_c   1.000
_cell.angle_alpha   90.00
_cell.angle_beta   90.00
_cell.angle_gamma   90.00
#
_symmetry.space_group_name_H-M   'P 1'
#
loop_
_entity.id
_entity.type
_entity.pdbx_description
1 polymer ?
#
loop_
_entity_poly.entity_id
_entity_poly.type
_entity_poly.pdbx_seq_one_letter_code
_entity_poly.pdbx_strand_id
1 'polypeptide(L)' 'MKTDWQSLSDLAQARGLSLAEARSLAERMHWPMVFKTRETLVLAPPAAPEG' A
#
# COMPACT_ATOMS: atom_id res chain seq x y z
N MET A 1 0.68 -16.64 -8.15
CA MET A 1 0.71 -15.68 -7.04
C MET A 1 0.15 -14.37 -7.56
N LYS A 2 -1.07 -14.00 -7.15
CA LYS A 2 -1.65 -12.72 -7.58
C LYS A 2 -0.96 -11.62 -6.77
N THR A 3 -0.26 -10.75 -7.47
CA THR A 3 0.26 -9.53 -6.88
C THR A 3 -0.88 -8.51 -6.93
N ASP A 4 -1.70 -8.50 -5.88
CA ASP A 4 -2.87 -7.63 -5.82
C ASP A 4 -2.41 -6.20 -5.50
N TRP A 5 -2.34 -5.39 -6.56
CA TRP A 5 -2.23 -3.95 -6.44
C TRP A 5 -3.44 -3.43 -5.66
N GLN A 6 -3.20 -2.78 -4.53
CA GLN A 6 -4.26 -2.20 -3.71
C GLN A 6 -4.12 -0.67 -3.70
N SER A 7 -5.23 0.05 -3.54
CA SER A 7 -5.19 1.51 -3.43
C SER A 7 -4.48 1.90 -2.13
N LEU A 8 -3.76 3.02 -2.14
CA LEU A 8 -3.04 3.52 -0.98
C LEU A 8 -3.99 3.77 0.21
N SER A 9 -5.23 4.16 -0.06
CA SER A 9 -6.30 4.29 0.94
C SER A 9 -6.67 2.95 1.57
N ASP A 10 -6.73 1.90 0.78
CA ASP A 10 -7.05 0.55 1.25
C ASP A 10 -5.89 0.00 2.10
N LEU A 11 -4.63 0.21 1.66
CA LEU A 11 -3.44 -0.10 2.45
C LEU A 11 -3.44 0.64 3.79
N ALA A 12 -3.75 1.94 3.77
CA ALA A 12 -3.83 2.77 4.96
C ALA A 12 -4.88 2.21 5.93
N GLN A 13 -6.08 1.88 5.43
CA GLN A 13 -7.15 1.30 6.23
C GLN A 13 -6.78 -0.09 6.78
N ALA A 14 -6.22 -0.97 5.95
CA ALA A 14 -5.82 -2.33 6.34
C ALA A 14 -4.74 -2.34 7.42
N ARG A 15 -3.88 -1.30 7.47
CA ARG A 15 -2.81 -1.17 8.46
C ARG A 15 -3.18 -0.24 9.62
N GLY A 16 -4.36 0.38 9.61
CA GLY A 16 -4.75 1.38 10.60
C GLY A 16 -3.87 2.65 10.57
N LEU A 17 -3.31 2.98 9.40
CA LEU A 17 -2.43 4.13 9.18
C LEU A 17 -3.18 5.28 8.50
N SER A 18 -2.65 6.49 8.62
CA SER A 18 -3.10 7.61 7.79
C SER A 18 -2.60 7.48 6.34
N LEU A 19 -3.27 8.12 5.37
CA LEU A 19 -2.82 8.13 3.96
C LEU A 19 -1.36 8.61 3.81
N ALA A 20 -0.99 9.66 4.54
CA ALA A 20 0.38 10.18 4.53
C ALA A 20 1.39 9.17 5.09
N GLU A 21 1.01 8.41 6.11
CA GLU A 21 1.86 7.36 6.70
C GLU A 21 1.98 6.16 5.79
N ALA A 22 0.88 5.71 5.17
CA ALA A 22 0.89 4.62 4.19
C ALA A 22 1.78 4.97 2.98
N ARG A 23 1.72 6.23 2.51
CA ARG A 23 2.63 6.74 1.48
C ARG A 23 4.08 6.74 1.97
N SER A 24 4.33 7.31 3.14
CA SER A 24 5.68 7.37 3.70
C SER A 24 6.27 5.98 3.90
N LEU A 25 5.45 5.00 4.29
CA LEU A 25 5.81 3.60 4.43
C LEU A 25 6.16 3.00 3.08
N ALA A 26 5.32 3.19 2.06
CA ALA A 26 5.57 2.73 0.71
C ALA A 26 6.88 3.34 0.13
N GLU A 27 7.12 4.63 0.37
CA GLU A 27 8.36 5.32 -0.05
C GLU A 27 9.58 4.77 0.70
N ARG A 28 9.52 4.63 2.03
CA ARG A 28 10.62 4.10 2.86
C ARG A 28 10.96 2.65 2.53
N MET A 29 9.96 1.85 2.19
CA MET A 29 10.11 0.43 1.85
C MET A 29 10.35 0.20 0.36
N HIS A 30 10.42 1.27 -0.44
CA HIS A 30 10.56 1.22 -1.90
C HIS A 30 9.49 0.34 -2.57
N TRP A 31 8.26 0.39 -2.08
CA TRP A 31 7.15 -0.34 -2.69
C TRP A 31 6.76 0.28 -4.03
N PRO A 32 6.50 -0.54 -5.07
CA PRO A 32 6.02 -0.04 -6.34
C PRO A 32 4.71 0.72 -6.18
N MET A 33 4.69 1.97 -6.66
CA MET A 33 3.50 2.82 -6.67
C MET A 33 3.16 3.24 -8.09
N VAL A 34 1.88 3.24 -8.41
CA VAL A 34 1.34 3.70 -9.69
C VAL A 34 0.30 4.78 -9.44
N PHE A 35 0.52 5.94 -10.03
CA PHE A 35 -0.41 7.07 -9.94
C PHE A 35 -1.43 6.96 -11.08
N LYS A 36 -2.69 6.72 -10.73
CA LYS A 36 -3.83 6.85 -11.64
C LYS A 36 -4.50 8.19 -11.43
N THR A 37 -5.29 8.63 -12.41
CA THR A 37 -5.98 9.94 -12.43
C THR A 37 -6.86 10.22 -11.19
N ARG A 38 -7.29 9.18 -10.47
CA ARG A 38 -8.16 9.31 -9.29
C ARG A 38 -7.66 8.60 -8.03
N GLU A 39 -6.56 7.86 -8.13
CA GLU A 39 -6.07 7.04 -7.00
C GLU A 39 -4.60 6.67 -7.18
N THR A 40 -3.91 6.43 -6.07
CA THR A 40 -2.57 5.85 -6.06
C THR A 40 -2.70 4.37 -5.72
N LEU A 41 -2.21 3.51 -6.59
CA LEU A 41 -2.09 2.08 -6.33
C LEU A 41 -0.69 1.79 -5.79
N VAL A 42 -0.61 0.89 -4.82
CA VAL A 42 0.62 0.45 -4.20
C VAL A 42 0.66 -1.07 -4.17
N LEU A 43 1.83 -1.61 -4.45
CA LEU A 43 2.11 -3.03 -4.37
C LEU A 43 2.80 -3.32 -3.04
N ALA A 44 2.01 -3.43 -1.98
CA ALA A 44 2.53 -3.80 -0.67
C ALA A 44 2.67 -5.33 -0.57
N PRO A 45 3.69 -5.84 0.14
CA PRO A 45 3.73 -7.24 0.53
C PRO A 45 2.49 -7.54 1.40
N PRO A 46 1.89 -8.73 1.26
CA PRO A 46 0.82 -9.14 2.17
C PRO A 46 1.34 -8.97 3.59
N ALA A 47 0.51 -8.37 4.47
CA ALA A 47 0.78 -8.42 5.89
C ALA A 47 1.01 -9.89 6.20
N ALA A 48 2.25 -10.27 6.55
CA ALA A 48 2.55 -11.65 6.85
C ALA A 48 1.49 -12.11 7.85
N PRO A 49 0.73 -13.17 7.56
CA PRO A 49 -0.14 -13.73 8.57
C PRO A 49 0.80 -14.07 9.73
N GLU A 50 0.62 -13.41 10.87
CA GLU A 50 1.31 -13.78 12.09
C GLU A 50 1.04 -15.28 12.31
N GLY A 51 2.09 -16.08 12.21
CA GLY A 51 2.08 -17.52 12.43
C GLY A 51 2.69 -17.84 13.77
#